data_AF-A0A162UQ23-F1
#
_entry.id   AF-A0A162UQ23-F1
#
_cell.length_a   1.000
_cell.length_b   1.000
_cell.length_c   1.000
_cell.angle_alpha   90.00
_cell.angle_beta   90.00
_cell.angle_gamma   90.00
#
_symmetry.space_group_name_H-M   'P 1'
#
loop_
_entity.id
_entity.type
_entity.pdbx_description
1 polymer ?
#
loop_
_entity_poly.entity_id
_entity_poly.type
_entity_poly.pdbx_seq_one_letter_code
_entity_poly.pdbx_strand_id
1 'polypeptide(L)' 'MVKCAKCSKRYHPVCVNLDTPRQVAAVESYPWSCPDCKVCCICKEAGDEAKLMICDGCDRGWHTTW' A
#
# COMPACT_ATOMS: atom_id res chain seq x y z
N MET A 1 8.74 8.91 8.81
CA MET A 1 8.78 7.46 8.52
C MET A 1 7.37 6.92 8.62
N VAL A 2 6.96 6.06 7.69
CA VAL A 2 5.63 5.43 7.68
C VAL A 2 5.75 4.03 8.28
N LYS A 3 4.82 3.66 9.16
CA LYS A 3 4.79 2.34 9.81
C LYS A 3 3.77 1.45 9.11
N CYS A 4 4.19 0.24 8.73
CA CYS A 4 3.26 -0.78 8.24
C CYS A 4 2.34 -1.26 9.38
N ALA A 5 1.03 -1.24 9.15
CA ALA A 5 0.02 -1.69 10.11
C ALA A 5 0.03 -3.21 10.34
N LYS A 6 0.63 -4.00 9.43
CA LYS A 6 0.66 -5.47 9.50
C LYS A 6 1.94 -6.00 10.15
N CYS A 7 3.10 -5.65 9.61
CA CYS A 7 4.40 -6.18 10.08
C CYS A 7 5.14 -5.25 11.04
N SER A 8 4.58 -4.06 11.33
CA SER A 8 5.19 -3.04 12.21
C SER A 8 6.57 -2.49 11.79
N LYS A 9 7.12 -2.92 10.65
CA LYS A 9 8.33 -2.33 10.04
C LYS A 9 8.08 -0.86 9.67
N ARG A 10 9.15 -0.06 9.71
CA ARG A 10 9.15 1.37 9.39
C ARG A 10 9.92 1.61 8.11
N TYR A 11 9.39 2.51 7.28
CA TYR A 11 9.94 2.83 5.97
C TYR A 11 10.08 4.35 5.81
N HIS A 12 11.13 4.79 5.11
CA HIS A 12 11.13 6.15 4.55
C HIS A 12 10.13 6.19 3.39
N PRO A 13 9.29 7.23 3.26
CA PRO A 13 8.27 7.30 2.20
C PRO A 13 8.83 7.01 0.80
N VAL A 14 9.93 7.69 0.45
CA VAL A 14 10.65 7.51 -0.83
C VAL A 14 11.25 6.11 -1.03
N CYS A 15 11.58 5.37 0.03
CA CYS A 15 12.08 4.00 -0.11
C CYS A 15 10.97 2.99 -0.48
N VAL A 16 9.70 3.40 -0.43
CA VAL A 16 8.53 2.58 -0.75
C VAL A 16 7.63 3.23 -1.80
N ASN A 17 8.19 4.09 -2.67
CA ASN A 17 7.50 4.76 -3.78
C ASN A 17 6.32 5.66 -3.34
N LEU A 18 6.40 6.22 -2.12
CA LEU A 18 5.50 7.27 -1.67
C LEU A 18 6.17 8.63 -1.96
N ASP A 19 6.24 8.97 -3.24
CA ASP A 19 7.06 10.07 -3.75
C ASP A 19 6.32 11.41 -3.74
N THR A 20 4.98 11.39 -3.73
CA THR A 20 4.16 12.59 -3.76
C THR A 20 3.61 12.96 -2.38
N PRO A 21 3.48 14.26 -2.05
CA PRO A 21 2.81 14.70 -0.82
C PRO A 21 1.38 14.17 -0.69
N ARG A 22 0.69 13.99 -1.83
CA ARG A 22 -0.65 13.40 -1.88
C ARG A 22 -0.66 11.95 -1.39
N GLN A 23 0.28 11.12 -1.84
CA GLN A 23 0.42 9.76 -1.36
C GLN A 23 0.75 9.75 0.14
N VAL A 24 1.69 10.57 0.60
CA VAL A 24 2.06 10.65 2.03
C VAL A 24 0.86 11.03 2.90
N ALA A 25 0.15 12.09 2.54
CA ALA A 25 -1.07 12.51 3.25
C ALA A 25 -2.16 11.42 3.22
N ALA A 26 -2.29 10.69 2.11
CA ALA A 26 -3.21 9.58 2.02
C ALA A 26 -2.82 8.45 2.98
N VAL A 27 -1.59 7.95 2.94
CA VAL A 27 -1.16 6.81 3.78
C VAL A 27 -1.17 7.12 5.28
N GLU A 28 -1.09 8.39 5.67
CA GLU A 28 -1.23 8.83 7.06
C GLU A 28 -2.69 8.82 7.54
N SER A 29 -3.66 8.87 6.62
CA SER A 29 -5.10 8.90 6.94
C SER A 29 -5.72 7.54 7.23
N TYR A 30 -4.99 6.43 7.05
CA TYR A 30 -5.49 5.07 7.30
C TYR A 30 -4.36 4.08 7.65
N PRO A 31 -4.68 2.85 8.08
CA PRO A 31 -3.67 1.83 8.38
C PRO A 31 -2.96 1.33 7.11
N TRP A 32 -1.88 2.01 6.73
CA TRP A 32 -1.07 1.68 5.57
C TRP A 32 -0.34 0.34 5.70
N SER A 33 -0.24 -0.40 4.60
CA SER A 33 0.56 -1.63 4.48
C SER A 33 1.76 -1.42 3.57
N CYS A 34 2.93 -1.94 3.96
CA CYS A 34 4.13 -1.95 3.10
C CYS A 34 3.95 -2.84 1.86
N PRO A 35 4.85 -2.77 0.87
CA PRO A 35 4.79 -3.59 -0.34
C PRO A 35 4.62 -5.09 -0.06
N ASP A 36 5.40 -5.63 0.89
CA ASP A 36 5.33 -7.05 1.27
C ASP A 36 4.03 -7.46 2.00
N CYS A 37 3.29 -6.50 2.55
CA CYS A 37 2.06 -6.74 3.30
C CYS A 37 0.82 -6.23 2.56
N LYS A 38 0.99 -5.81 1.32
CA LYS A 38 -0.08 -5.24 0.51
C LYS A 38 -1.04 -6.36 0.11
N VAL A 39 -2.33 -6.08 0.23
CA VAL A 39 -3.39 -6.99 -0.16
C VAL A 39 -4.49 -6.20 -0.87
N CYS A 40 -5.33 -6.90 -1.61
CA CYS A 40 -6.47 -6.28 -2.27
C CYS A 40 -7.49 -5.75 -1.24
N CYS A 41 -7.98 -4.53 -1.47
CA CYS A 41 -8.95 -3.89 -0.59
C CYS A 41 -10.30 -4.60 -0.58
N ILE A 42 -10.61 -5.41 -1.61
CA ILE A 42 -11.87 -6.13 -1.77
C ILE A 42 -11.76 -7.53 -1.17
N CYS A 43 -10.93 -8.41 -1.74
CA CYS A 43 -10.84 -9.81 -1.29
C CYS A 43 -9.97 -10.02 -0.05
N LYS A 44 -9.19 -9.01 0.39
CA LYS A 44 -8.29 -9.06 1.56
C LYS A 44 -7.13 -10.06 1.46
N GLU A 45 -6.85 -10.54 0.25
CA GLU A 45 -5.75 -11.46 -0.02
C GLU A 45 -4.67 -10.80 -0.90
N ALA A 46 -3.44 -11.30 -0.80
CA ALA A 46 -2.38 -10.96 -1.76
C ALA A 46 -2.72 -11.56 -3.14
N GLY A 47 -3.22 -12.80 -3.15
CA GLY A 47 -3.66 -13.51 -4.35
C GLY A 47 -2.57 -13.55 -5.42
N ASP A 48 -2.96 -13.29 -6.65
CA ASP A 48 -2.05 -13.11 -7.78
C ASP A 48 -1.45 -11.69 -7.76
N GLU A 49 -0.17 -11.58 -7.39
CA GLU A 49 0.55 -10.30 -7.31
C GLU A 49 0.60 -9.58 -8.66
N ALA A 50 0.63 -10.30 -9.78
CA ALA A 50 0.68 -9.68 -11.12
C ALA A 50 -0.61 -8.94 -11.47
N LYS A 51 -1.71 -9.24 -10.78
CA LYS A 51 -3.00 -8.58 -10.95
C LYS A 51 -3.27 -7.53 -9.89
N LEU A 52 -2.41 -7.40 -8.87
CA LEU A 52 -2.58 -6.46 -7.78
C LEU A 52 -2.07 -5.07 -8.19
N MET A 53 -2.99 -4.19 -8.59
CA MET A 53 -2.69 -2.80 -8.94
C MET A 53 -2.64 -1.94 -7.70
N ILE A 54 -1.64 -1.06 -7.64
CA ILE A 54 -1.45 -0.09 -6.57
C ILE A 54 -1.85 1.29 -7.08
N CYS A 55 -2.67 2.02 -6.31
CA CYS A 55 -3.10 3.37 -6.72
C CYS A 55 -2.00 4.42 -6.48
N ASP A 56 -1.62 5.16 -7.52
CA ASP A 56 -0.61 6.22 -7.44
C ASP A 56 -1.01 7.43 -6.57
N GLY A 57 -2.29 7.53 -6.17
CA GLY A 57 -2.77 8.61 -5.31
C GLY A 57 -2.91 8.24 -3.83
N CYS A 58 -3.07 6.95 -3.53
CA CYS A 58 -3.35 6.50 -2.18
C CYS A 58 -2.75 5.14 -1.82
N ASP A 59 -1.87 4.56 -2.62
CA ASP A 59 -1.06 3.37 -2.32
C ASP A 59 -1.82 2.12 -1.80
N ARG A 60 -3.13 2.07 -2.03
CA ARG A 60 -4.00 0.92 -1.78
C ARG A 60 -3.95 -0.05 -2.96
N GLY A 61 -4.12 -1.34 -2.67
CA GLY A 61 -4.10 -2.40 -3.67
C GLY A 61 -5.49 -2.86 -4.10
N TRP A 62 -5.69 -3.15 -5.38
CA TRP A 62 -6.89 -3.79 -5.95
C TRP A 62 -6.51 -4.79 -7.04
N HIS A 63 -7.15 -5.95 -7.06
CA HIS A 63 -7.03 -6.86 -8.20
C HIS A 63 -7.82 -6.32 -9.41
N THR A 64 -7.23 -6.38 -10.60
CA THR A 64 -7.87 -5.96 -11.87
C THR A 64 -8.99 -6.87 -12.32
N THR A 65 -8.93 -8.14 -11.94
CA THR A 65 -9.93 -9.17 -12.21
C THR A 65 -10.06 -10.06 -10.98
N TRP A 66 -11.28 -10.47 -10.66
CA TRP A 66 -11.58 -11.38 -9.55
C TRP A 66 -11.02 -12.78 -9.80
#